data_AF-A0A2V8XCP8-F1
#
_entry.id   AF-A0A2V8XCP8-F1
#
_cell.length_a   1.000
_cell.length_b   1.000
_cell.length_c   1.000
_cell.angle_alpha   90.00
_cell.angle_beta   90.00
_cell.angle_gamma   90.00
#
_symmetry.space_group_name_H-M   'P 1'
#
loop_
_entity.id
_entity.type
_entity.pdbx_description
1 polymer ?
#
loop_
_entity_poly.entity_id
_entity_poly.type
_entity_poly.pdbx_seq_one_letter_code
_entity_poly.pdbx_strand_id
1 'polypeptide(L)'
;MTKLLITEITRMGPAFCVIGLQREKEQIHSIRPVPSSANGWPHFPHHRGDILECDLAPFPGARPHVEDRVSTRGFRKSSAIPEAEIVTYLRRAELSRSLPELFGCAVQENKNGSGLYAIPGEAQRSICGCETQNLRLELCANELRATLVLPSGEVLRDLPVVDREWRDFIDASLASSRGANRVNRLERFLNSFFHYKIMSCPHHFIRLGLTRPFHDLCWLMLDTLFPLPRREWLQEF
;
A
#
# COMPACT_ATOMS: atom_id res chain seq x y z
N MET A 1 9.83 -18.62 16.22
CA MET A 1 10.38 -17.52 15.40
C MET A 1 9.70 -17.56 14.04
N THR A 2 8.99 -16.50 13.71
CA THR A 2 8.22 -16.34 12.48
C THR A 2 9.07 -15.63 11.43
N LYS A 3 8.97 -16.05 10.16
CA LYS A 3 9.52 -15.30 9.02
C LYS A 3 8.43 -14.44 8.40
N LEU A 4 8.72 -13.15 8.28
CA LEU A 4 7.83 -12.14 7.72
C LEU A 4 8.52 -11.49 6.52
N LEU A 5 7.95 -11.63 5.34
CA LEU A 5 8.38 -10.90 4.14
C LEU A 5 7.74 -9.51 4.19
N ILE A 6 8.53 -8.43 4.21
CA ILE A 6 7.99 -7.06 4.19
C ILE A 6 7.52 -6.72 2.78
N THR A 7 6.25 -6.38 2.64
CA THR A 7 5.60 -6.14 1.36
C THR A 7 5.14 -4.70 1.19
N GLU A 8 4.78 -4.01 2.28
CA GLU A 8 4.38 -2.61 2.24
C GLU A 8 4.87 -1.84 3.46
N ILE A 9 5.21 -0.57 3.27
CA ILE A 9 5.56 0.36 4.32
C ILE A 9 4.83 1.67 4.04
N THR A 10 3.77 1.93 4.80
CA THR A 10 2.89 3.09 4.62
C THR A 10 3.29 4.21 5.60
N ARG A 11 3.40 5.45 5.12
CA ARG A 11 3.69 6.63 5.98
C ARG A 11 2.40 7.18 6.58
N MET A 12 2.22 7.02 7.89
CA MET A 12 1.08 7.52 8.67
C MET A 12 1.51 8.70 9.54
N GLY A 13 1.73 9.88 8.93
CA GLY A 13 2.27 11.04 9.64
C GLY A 13 3.68 10.77 10.18
N PRO A 14 3.92 10.82 11.50
CA PRO A 14 5.25 10.60 12.09
C PRO A 14 5.65 9.12 12.22
N ALA A 15 4.76 8.18 11.89
CA ALA A 15 4.99 6.75 12.06
C ALA A 15 4.79 5.96 10.77
N PHE A 16 5.24 4.71 10.76
CA PHE A 16 5.08 3.77 9.66
C PHE A 16 4.10 2.65 10.02
N CYS A 17 3.14 2.39 9.14
CA CYS A 17 2.46 1.09 9.13
C CYS A 17 3.30 0.13 8.30
N VAL A 18 3.48 -1.08 8.78
CA VAL A 18 4.24 -2.11 8.07
C VAL A 18 3.31 -3.27 7.84
N ILE A 19 3.33 -3.78 6.62
CA ILE A 19 2.58 -4.95 6.22
C ILE A 19 3.58 -5.95 5.65
N GLY A 20 3.41 -7.20 6.02
CA GLY A 20 4.20 -8.28 5.48
C GLY A 20 3.36 -9.53 5.25
N LEU A 21 3.95 -10.47 4.53
CA LEU A 21 3.39 -11.79 4.32
C LEU A 21 4.04 -12.78 5.27
N GLN A 22 3.19 -13.53 5.96
CA GLN A 22 3.60 -14.70 6.73
C GLN A 22 3.16 -15.95 5.99
N ARG A 23 4.06 -16.93 5.90
CA ARG A 23 3.69 -18.28 5.45
C ARG A 23 3.47 -19.18 6.66
N GLU A 24 2.28 -19.72 6.79
CA GLU A 24 1.94 -20.78 7.74
C GLU A 24 1.50 -22.02 6.96
N LYS A 25 2.31 -23.09 7.01
CA LYS A 25 2.12 -24.29 6.18
C LYS A 25 2.06 -23.90 4.68
N GLU A 26 0.95 -24.21 4.01
CA GLU A 26 0.71 -23.86 2.60
C GLU A 26 -0.09 -22.57 2.40
N GLN A 27 -0.44 -21.87 3.48
CA GLN A 27 -1.16 -20.60 3.40
C GLN A 27 -0.21 -19.42 3.53
N ILE A 28 -0.48 -18.39 2.74
CA ILE A 28 0.21 -17.10 2.80
C ILE A 28 -0.86 -16.07 3.12
N HIS A 29 -0.65 -15.29 4.16
CA HIS A 29 -1.60 -14.25 4.58
C HIS A 29 -0.86 -12.98 4.98
N SER A 30 -1.53 -11.85 4.81
CA SER A 30 -1.04 -10.57 5.27
C SER A 30 -1.09 -10.48 6.78
N ILE A 31 -0.03 -9.90 7.34
CA ILE A 31 0.10 -9.57 8.74
C ILE A 31 0.59 -8.13 8.84
N ARG A 32 0.06 -7.41 9.82
CA ARG A 32 0.58 -6.12 10.25
C ARG A 32 1.29 -6.26 11.58
N PRO A 33 2.63 -6.33 11.60
CA PRO A 33 3.34 -6.23 12.85
C PRO A 33 3.17 -4.82 13.42
N VAL A 34 2.60 -4.73 14.62
CA VAL A 34 2.44 -3.47 15.36
C VAL A 34 3.31 -3.48 16.62
N PRO A 35 3.84 -2.33 17.05
CA PRO A 35 4.48 -2.23 18.36
C PRO A 35 3.44 -2.41 19.47
N SER A 36 3.87 -2.83 20.66
CA SER A 36 2.97 -3.13 21.78
C SER A 36 2.17 -1.93 22.30
N SER A 37 2.66 -0.71 22.11
CA SER A 37 2.08 0.52 22.66
C SER A 37 1.52 1.48 21.61
N ALA A 38 1.60 1.15 20.32
CA ALA A 38 1.18 2.04 19.25
C ALA A 38 0.68 1.30 18.01
N ASN A 39 -0.01 2.03 17.14
CA ASN A 39 -0.57 1.50 15.90
C ASN A 39 0.40 1.59 14.70
N GLY A 40 1.63 2.05 14.92
CA GLY A 40 2.66 2.22 13.90
C GLY A 40 4.04 2.42 14.51
N TRP A 41 5.07 2.15 13.72
CA TRP A 41 6.48 2.21 14.10
C TRP A 41 7.00 3.64 13.97
N PRO A 42 7.49 4.29 15.05
CA PRO A 42 8.13 5.61 14.94
C PRO A 42 9.39 5.58 14.05
N HIS A 43 10.05 4.43 14.01
CA HIS A 43 11.20 4.17 13.17
C HIS A 43 11.16 2.73 12.68
N PHE A 44 11.39 2.51 11.38
CA PHE A 44 11.42 1.19 10.78
C PHE A 44 12.59 1.08 9.79
N PRO A 45 13.75 0.54 10.21
CA PRO A 45 15.00 0.57 9.44
C PRO A 45 15.08 -0.49 8.33
N HIS A 46 14.00 -1.23 8.08
CA HIS A 46 13.96 -2.29 7.08
C HIS A 46 13.33 -1.81 5.77
N HIS A 47 13.56 -2.60 4.73
CA HIS A 47 13.11 -2.33 3.38
C HIS A 47 12.08 -3.36 2.94
N ARG A 48 11.24 -2.95 1.98
CA ARG A 48 10.40 -3.89 1.26
C ARG A 48 11.28 -4.97 0.60
N GLY A 49 10.79 -6.21 0.60
CA GLY A 49 11.53 -7.38 0.12
C GLY A 49 12.44 -8.01 1.18
N ASP A 50 12.70 -7.33 2.31
CA ASP A 50 13.41 -7.95 3.42
C ASP A 50 12.56 -9.08 4.02
N ILE A 51 13.22 -10.22 4.31
CA ILE A 51 12.65 -11.30 5.09
C ILE A 51 13.18 -11.16 6.51
N LEU A 52 12.29 -10.78 7.43
CA LEU A 52 12.59 -10.55 8.83
C LEU A 52 12.18 -11.76 9.67
N GLU A 53 13.03 -12.12 10.61
CA GLU A 53 12.70 -13.05 11.67
C GLU A 53 12.24 -12.25 12.89
N CYS A 54 11.07 -12.58 13.41
CA CYS A 54 10.45 -11.91 14.56
C CYS A 54 9.60 -12.88 15.38
N ASP A 55 9.22 -12.44 16.57
CA ASP A 55 8.23 -13.12 17.40
C ASP A 55 6.96 -12.26 17.41
N LEU A 56 5.85 -12.84 16.94
CA LEU A 56 4.56 -12.19 16.81
C LEU A 56 3.56 -12.87 17.75
N ALA A 57 2.84 -12.07 18.54
CA ALA A 57 1.74 -12.53 19.37
C ALA A 57 0.39 -12.13 18.74
N PRO A 58 -0.66 -12.93 18.93
CA PRO A 58 -2.02 -12.52 18.58
C PRO A 58 -2.34 -11.17 19.23
N PHE A 59 -2.78 -10.22 18.41
CA PHE A 59 -3.44 -9.02 18.89
C PHE A 59 -4.95 -9.25 18.76
N PRO A 60 -5.78 -8.89 19.76
CA PRO A 60 -7.23 -8.90 19.61
C PRO A 60 -7.65 -7.76 18.68
N GLY A 61 -7.32 -7.90 17.40
CA GLY A 61 -7.62 -6.91 16.36
C GLY A 61 -9.12 -6.80 16.18
N ALA A 62 -9.64 -5.57 16.18
CA ALA A 62 -11.00 -5.28 15.76
C ALA A 62 -11.05 -5.22 14.23
N ARG A 63 -12.18 -5.62 13.65
CA ARG A 63 -12.46 -5.38 12.23
C ARG A 63 -12.32 -3.89 11.88
N PRO A 64 -11.78 -3.54 10.70
CA PRO A 64 -11.27 -4.46 9.67
C PRO A 64 -9.83 -4.95 9.90
N HIS A 65 -9.18 -4.50 10.97
CA HIS A 65 -7.75 -4.65 11.21
C HIS A 65 -7.34 -5.98 11.88
N VAL A 66 -7.93 -7.07 11.43
CA VAL A 66 -7.73 -8.43 12.01
C VAL A 66 -6.32 -9.00 11.75
N GLU A 67 -5.55 -8.39 10.86
CA GLU A 67 -4.18 -8.77 10.51
C GLU A 67 -3.14 -8.29 11.53
N ASP A 68 -3.54 -7.44 12.49
CA ASP A 68 -2.63 -6.90 13.50
C ASP A 68 -2.02 -8.02 14.35
N ARG A 69 -0.70 -7.98 14.54
CA ARG A 69 0.03 -8.86 15.46
C ARG A 69 1.03 -8.05 16.25
N VAL A 70 1.08 -8.25 17.56
CA VAL A 70 2.04 -7.53 18.40
C VAL A 70 3.42 -8.12 18.20
N SER A 71 4.39 -7.30 17.82
CA SER A 71 5.80 -7.69 17.82
C SER A 71 6.31 -7.73 19.26
N THR A 72 6.64 -8.92 19.77
CA THR A 72 7.11 -9.09 21.16
C THR A 72 8.63 -8.96 21.28
N ARG A 73 9.34 -9.03 20.15
CA ARG A 73 10.78 -8.78 20.03
C ARG A 73 11.08 -7.95 18.78
N GLY A 74 12.30 -7.42 18.72
CA GLY A 74 12.80 -6.72 17.54
C GLY A 74 12.92 -7.64 16.32
N PHE A 75 13.02 -7.03 15.15
CA PHE A 75 13.22 -7.74 13.89
C PHE A 75 14.69 -8.06 13.65
N ARG A 76 14.97 -9.25 13.12
CA ARG A 76 16.28 -9.62 12.58
C ARG A 76 16.15 -9.91 11.10
N LYS A 77 16.81 -9.13 10.24
CA LYS A 77 16.87 -9.44 8.81
C LYS A 77 17.61 -10.74 8.57
N SER A 78 16.98 -11.65 7.83
CA SER A 78 17.57 -12.94 7.43
C SER A 78 18.03 -12.96 5.98
N SER A 79 17.22 -12.42 5.06
CA SER A 79 17.53 -12.32 3.63
C SER A 79 16.68 -11.21 2.99
N ALA A 80 16.74 -11.10 1.66
CA ALA A 80 15.86 -10.25 0.87
C ALA A 80 15.54 -10.91 -0.47
N ILE A 81 14.39 -10.56 -1.06
CA ILE A 81 13.95 -11.04 -2.37
C ILE A 81 13.64 -9.86 -3.31
N PRO A 82 13.75 -10.04 -4.64
CA PRO A 82 13.42 -9.00 -5.60
C PRO A 82 11.91 -8.73 -5.69
N GLU A 83 11.56 -7.53 -6.18
CA GLU A 83 10.18 -7.05 -6.32
C GLU A 83 9.25 -8.03 -7.06
N ALA A 84 9.72 -8.62 -8.17
CA ALA A 84 8.92 -9.56 -8.96
C ALA A 84 8.52 -10.81 -8.15
N GLU A 85 9.39 -11.28 -7.24
CA GLU A 85 9.07 -12.39 -6.34
C GLU A 85 8.05 -11.96 -5.28
N ILE A 86 8.16 -10.73 -4.75
CA ILE A 86 7.16 -10.18 -3.81
C ILE A 86 5.76 -10.22 -4.42
N VAL A 87 5.61 -9.73 -5.66
CA VAL A 87 4.32 -9.74 -6.37
C VAL A 87 3.81 -11.16 -6.59
N THR A 88 4.71 -12.12 -6.83
CA THR A 88 4.33 -13.54 -6.94
C THR A 88 3.73 -14.06 -5.63
N TYR A 89 4.27 -13.68 -4.47
CA TYR A 89 3.67 -14.03 -3.16
C TYR A 89 2.33 -13.30 -2.94
N LEU A 90 2.24 -12.01 -3.26
CA LEU A 90 1.02 -11.23 -3.09
C LEU A 90 -0.16 -11.78 -3.91
N ARG A 91 0.08 -12.16 -5.17
CA ARG A 91 -0.93 -12.80 -6.04
C ARG A 91 -1.49 -14.11 -5.46
N ARG A 92 -0.73 -14.81 -4.62
CA ARG A 92 -1.15 -16.07 -3.98
C ARG A 92 -1.88 -15.86 -2.66
N ALA A 93 -1.57 -14.76 -1.96
CA ALA A 93 -2.11 -14.51 -0.64
C ALA A 93 -3.58 -14.06 -0.71
N GLU A 94 -3.85 -12.98 -1.44
CA GLU A 94 -5.08 -12.19 -1.25
C GLU A 94 -5.48 -11.48 -2.54
N LEU A 95 -5.93 -12.26 -3.54
CA LEU A 95 -6.36 -11.74 -4.83
C LEU A 95 -7.88 -11.84 -4.98
N SER A 96 -8.52 -10.70 -5.23
CA SER A 96 -9.94 -10.65 -5.64
C SER A 96 -10.13 -9.59 -6.72
N ARG A 97 -11.27 -9.65 -7.42
CA ARG A 97 -11.50 -8.82 -8.61
C ARG A 97 -12.40 -7.64 -8.35
N SER A 98 -13.15 -7.64 -7.25
CA SER A 98 -14.12 -6.60 -6.89
C SER A 98 -13.92 -6.07 -5.48
N LEU A 99 -14.36 -4.84 -5.19
CA LEU A 99 -14.25 -4.26 -3.84
C LEU A 99 -14.94 -5.11 -2.77
N PRO A 100 -16.17 -5.63 -2.98
CA PRO A 100 -16.83 -6.41 -1.95
C PRO A 100 -16.13 -7.73 -1.63
N GLU A 101 -15.52 -8.38 -2.61
CA GLU A 101 -14.72 -9.57 -2.39
C GLU A 101 -13.41 -9.25 -1.67
N LEU A 102 -12.76 -8.12 -2.02
CA LEU A 102 -11.52 -7.69 -1.38
C LEU A 102 -11.76 -7.48 0.13
N PHE A 103 -12.70 -6.62 0.51
CA PHE A 103 -12.88 -6.25 1.92
C PHE A 103 -13.92 -7.09 2.68
N GLY A 104 -14.70 -7.92 1.98
CA GLY A 104 -15.81 -8.68 2.56
C GLY A 104 -17.01 -7.81 2.96
N CYS A 105 -17.14 -6.61 2.39
CA CYS A 105 -18.25 -5.68 2.63
C CYS A 105 -18.41 -4.70 1.47
N ALA A 106 -19.53 -3.98 1.41
CA ALA A 106 -19.67 -2.88 0.46
C ALA A 106 -18.69 -1.74 0.80
N VAL A 107 -18.10 -1.15 -0.23
CA VAL A 107 -17.38 0.13 -0.15
C VAL A 107 -18.28 1.21 -0.75
N GLN A 108 -18.41 2.32 -0.05
CA GLN A 108 -19.29 3.43 -0.37
C GLN A 108 -18.48 4.64 -0.85
N GLU A 109 -19.10 5.48 -1.66
CA GLU A 109 -18.54 6.76 -2.07
C GLU A 109 -19.01 7.88 -1.14
N ASN A 110 -18.10 8.78 -0.78
CA ASN A 110 -18.44 9.97 -0.02
C ASN A 110 -19.24 10.95 -0.89
N LYS A 111 -20.55 11.00 -0.66
CA LYS A 111 -21.46 11.90 -1.41
C LYS A 111 -21.18 13.39 -1.20
N ASN A 112 -20.48 13.75 -0.12
CA ASN A 112 -20.24 15.14 0.28
C ASN A 112 -18.80 15.61 0.02
N GLY A 113 -17.99 14.80 -0.68
CA GLY A 113 -16.59 15.11 -0.91
C GLY A 113 -15.93 14.04 -1.77
N SER A 114 -14.63 13.84 -1.57
CA SER A 114 -13.91 12.75 -2.23
C SER A 114 -13.63 11.60 -1.26
N GLY A 115 -13.24 10.46 -1.82
CA GLY A 115 -12.86 9.27 -1.08
C GLY A 115 -13.93 8.18 -1.08
N LEU A 116 -13.43 6.96 -0.96
CA LEU A 116 -14.21 5.74 -0.81
C LEU A 116 -14.04 5.26 0.63
N TYR A 117 -15.07 4.66 1.23
CA TYR A 117 -15.03 4.22 2.61
C TYR A 117 -15.81 2.94 2.84
N ALA A 118 -15.47 2.23 3.91
CA ALA A 118 -16.28 1.16 4.48
C ALA A 118 -16.78 1.59 5.87
N ILE A 119 -17.93 1.05 6.28
CA ILE A 119 -18.43 1.24 7.64
C ILE A 119 -17.57 0.40 8.60
N PRO A 120 -17.10 0.97 9.73
CA PRO A 120 -16.36 0.22 10.74
C PRO A 120 -17.15 -1.02 11.21
N GLY A 121 -16.45 -2.16 11.31
CA GLY A 121 -17.04 -3.43 11.75
C GLY A 121 -17.69 -4.28 10.65
N GLU A 122 -18.06 -3.70 9.51
CA GLU A 122 -18.61 -4.44 8.36
C GLU A 122 -17.50 -5.13 7.55
N ALA A 123 -16.42 -4.39 7.29
CA ALA A 123 -15.26 -4.91 6.57
C ALA A 123 -14.59 -6.06 7.35
N GLN A 124 -14.37 -7.18 6.68
CA GLN A 124 -13.78 -8.40 7.25
C GLN A 124 -12.28 -8.29 7.41
N ARG A 125 -11.65 -7.46 6.58
CA ARG A 125 -10.21 -7.28 6.51
C ARG A 125 -9.87 -5.87 6.04
N SER A 126 -8.63 -5.44 6.28
CA SER A 126 -8.22 -4.06 6.02
C SER A 126 -7.24 -3.90 4.88
N ILE A 127 -6.61 -4.99 4.42
CA ILE A 127 -5.62 -4.92 3.36
C ILE A 127 -5.83 -6.06 2.39
N CYS A 128 -5.84 -5.73 1.10
CA CYS A 128 -6.11 -6.66 0.01
C CYS A 128 -5.29 -6.29 -1.22
N GLY A 129 -5.06 -7.26 -2.11
CA GLY A 129 -4.37 -7.04 -3.38
C GLY A 129 -5.23 -7.33 -4.60
N CYS A 130 -4.99 -6.61 -5.69
CA CYS A 130 -5.59 -6.92 -6.97
C CYS A 130 -4.68 -6.46 -8.12
N GLU A 131 -4.95 -6.99 -9.30
CA GLU A 131 -4.46 -6.39 -10.54
C GLU A 131 -5.31 -5.15 -10.85
N THR A 132 -4.78 -4.26 -11.70
CA THR A 132 -5.52 -3.09 -12.16
C THR A 132 -5.55 -3.10 -13.68
N GLN A 133 -6.71 -2.85 -14.27
CA GLN A 133 -6.86 -2.76 -15.73
C GLN A 133 -6.39 -1.42 -16.27
N ASN A 134 -6.47 -0.39 -15.44
CA ASN A 134 -5.99 0.94 -15.77
C ASN A 134 -5.62 1.68 -14.50
N LEU A 135 -4.74 2.67 -14.65
CA LEU A 135 -4.29 3.53 -13.58
C LEU A 135 -4.17 4.94 -14.13
N ARG A 136 -4.42 5.93 -13.28
CA ARG A 136 -4.07 7.32 -13.53
C ARG A 136 -3.52 7.89 -12.24
N LEU A 137 -2.41 8.60 -12.34
CA LEU A 137 -1.74 9.23 -11.22
C LEU A 137 -1.76 10.75 -11.39
N GLU A 138 -2.14 11.47 -10.35
CA GLU A 138 -2.25 12.93 -10.38
C GLU A 138 -1.80 13.55 -9.07
N LEU A 139 -1.43 14.83 -9.13
CA LEU A 139 -1.05 15.60 -7.94
C LEU A 139 -2.25 16.45 -7.52
N CYS A 140 -2.69 16.27 -6.28
CA CYS A 140 -3.66 17.16 -5.65
C CYS A 140 -2.98 17.82 -4.45
N ALA A 141 -2.75 19.13 -4.52
CA ALA A 141 -2.04 19.89 -3.48
C ALA A 141 -0.67 19.27 -3.10
N ASN A 142 0.08 18.78 -4.10
CA ASN A 142 1.35 18.04 -3.96
C ASN A 142 1.24 16.62 -3.39
N GLU A 143 0.03 16.12 -3.10
CA GLU A 143 -0.19 14.73 -2.73
C GLU A 143 -0.48 13.88 -3.97
N LEU A 144 0.12 12.69 -4.04
CA LEU A 144 -0.14 11.75 -5.10
C LEU A 144 -1.50 11.07 -4.87
N ARG A 145 -2.36 11.16 -5.88
CA ARG A 145 -3.67 10.53 -5.95
C ARG A 145 -3.72 9.55 -7.11
N ALA A 146 -4.47 8.48 -6.93
CA ALA A 146 -4.65 7.43 -7.93
C ALA A 146 -6.13 7.26 -8.27
N THR A 147 -6.41 7.19 -9.57
CA THR A 147 -7.67 6.64 -10.08
C THR A 147 -7.36 5.32 -10.77
N LEU A 148 -8.08 4.26 -10.47
CA LEU A 148 -7.79 2.93 -11.01
C LEU A 148 -9.07 2.15 -11.35
N VAL A 149 -8.92 1.16 -12.22
CA VAL A 149 -10.04 0.31 -12.68
C VAL A 149 -9.75 -1.12 -12.28
N LEU A 150 -10.61 -1.70 -11.44
CA LEU A 150 -10.50 -3.08 -11.01
C LEU A 150 -10.86 -4.05 -12.14
N PRO A 151 -10.44 -5.33 -12.07
CA PRO A 151 -10.83 -6.33 -13.04
C PRO A 151 -12.34 -6.57 -13.15
N SER A 152 -13.10 -6.24 -12.10
CA SER A 152 -14.58 -6.22 -12.10
C SER A 152 -15.19 -5.10 -12.96
N GLY A 153 -14.41 -4.09 -13.33
CA GLY A 153 -14.88 -2.86 -13.97
C GLY A 153 -15.19 -1.71 -13.00
N GLU A 154 -15.10 -1.94 -11.68
CA GLU A 154 -15.26 -0.88 -10.68
C GLU A 154 -14.16 0.18 -10.83
N VAL A 155 -14.55 1.46 -10.77
CA VAL A 155 -13.63 2.59 -10.87
C VAL A 155 -13.43 3.19 -9.48
N LEU A 156 -12.19 3.15 -8.99
CA LEU A 156 -11.82 3.80 -7.73
C LEU A 156 -11.19 5.15 -8.04
N ARG A 157 -11.75 6.22 -7.51
CA ARG A 157 -11.35 7.59 -7.81
C ARG A 157 -10.68 8.24 -6.60
N ASP A 158 -9.72 9.12 -6.89
CA ASP A 158 -9.07 10.00 -5.90
C ASP A 158 -8.49 9.27 -4.67
N LEU A 159 -7.94 8.06 -4.88
CA LEU A 159 -7.33 7.30 -3.80
C LEU A 159 -6.02 7.96 -3.35
N PRO A 160 -5.83 8.26 -2.05
CA PRO A 160 -4.55 8.71 -1.55
C PRO A 160 -3.50 7.60 -1.69
N VAL A 161 -2.35 7.94 -2.26
CA VAL A 161 -1.19 7.04 -2.28
C VAL A 161 -0.37 7.27 -1.01
N VAL A 162 -0.35 6.25 -0.15
CA VAL A 162 0.21 6.36 1.21
C VAL A 162 1.53 5.61 1.39
N ASP A 163 1.96 4.89 0.35
CA ASP A 163 3.23 4.17 0.32
C ASP A 163 4.44 5.09 0.55
N ARG A 164 5.41 4.61 1.34
CA ARG A 164 6.64 5.35 1.66
C ARG A 164 7.47 5.67 0.41
N GLU A 165 7.71 4.69 -0.45
CA GLU A 165 8.62 4.87 -1.59
C GLU A 165 8.01 5.75 -2.67
N TRP A 166 6.70 5.64 -2.90
CA TRP A 166 5.95 6.59 -3.72
C TRP A 166 6.01 8.01 -3.16
N ARG A 167 5.77 8.18 -1.86
CA ARG A 167 5.86 9.51 -1.24
C ARG A 167 7.27 10.09 -1.33
N ASP A 168 8.29 9.29 -1.03
CA ASP A 168 9.70 9.72 -1.16
C ASP A 168 10.05 10.13 -2.59
N PHE A 169 9.55 9.40 -3.60
CA PHE A 169 9.75 9.75 -4.99
C PHE A 169 9.07 11.09 -5.35
N ILE A 170 7.85 11.32 -4.88
CA ILE A 170 7.13 12.57 -5.14
C ILE A 170 7.78 13.74 -4.42
N ASP A 171 8.18 13.57 -3.16
CA ASP A 171 8.94 14.56 -2.38
C ASP A 171 10.24 14.94 -3.11
N ALA A 172 11.01 13.95 -3.59
CA ALA A 172 12.23 14.18 -4.36
C ALA A 172 11.96 14.86 -5.73
N SER A 173 10.86 14.49 -6.39
CA SER A 173 10.44 15.07 -7.67
C SER A 173 10.02 16.53 -7.53
N LEU A 174 9.48 16.90 -6.38
CA LEU A 174 9.01 18.25 -6.04
C LEU A 174 10.03 19.07 -5.25
N ALA A 175 11.25 18.56 -5.05
CA ALA A 175 12.33 19.29 -4.38
C ALA A 175 12.67 20.60 -5.13
N SER A 176 13.04 21.65 -4.39
CA SER A 176 13.40 22.96 -4.97
C SER A 176 14.58 22.88 -5.93
N SER A 177 15.52 21.97 -5.68
CA SER A 177 16.67 21.67 -6.54
C SER A 177 16.30 21.19 -7.95
N ARG A 178 15.04 20.75 -8.15
CA ARG A 178 14.52 20.33 -9.46
C ARG A 178 14.20 21.50 -10.37
N GLY A 179 14.27 22.74 -9.88
CA GLY A 179 14.07 23.95 -10.67
C GLY A 179 12.60 24.34 -10.88
N ALA A 180 12.38 25.26 -11.81
CA ALA A 180 11.05 25.77 -12.14
C ALA A 180 10.16 24.69 -12.81
N ASN A 181 8.85 24.91 -12.77
CA ASN A 181 7.85 24.07 -13.45
C ASN A 181 7.89 22.57 -13.08
N ARG A 182 8.46 22.21 -11.92
CA ARG A 182 8.62 20.81 -11.48
C ARG A 182 7.30 20.06 -11.35
N VAL A 183 6.24 20.73 -10.89
CA VAL A 183 4.88 20.16 -10.79
C VAL A 183 4.37 19.77 -12.18
N ASN A 184 4.29 20.72 -13.12
CA ASN A 184 3.80 20.46 -14.48
C ASN A 184 4.64 19.45 -15.27
N ARG A 185 5.94 19.31 -14.96
CA ARG A 185 6.78 18.25 -15.55
C ARG A 185 6.48 16.89 -14.95
N LEU A 186 6.34 16.81 -13.62
CA LEU A 186 5.96 15.59 -12.92
C LEU A 186 4.58 15.09 -13.36
N GLU A 187 3.57 15.95 -13.46
CA GLU A 187 2.23 15.56 -13.91
C GLU A 187 2.24 14.99 -15.33
N ARG A 188 2.99 15.62 -16.24
CA ARG A 188 3.19 15.10 -17.60
C ARG A 188 3.89 13.76 -17.58
N PHE A 189 4.92 13.60 -16.76
CA PHE A 189 5.65 12.34 -16.61
C PHE A 189 4.73 11.22 -16.11
N LEU A 190 3.98 11.45 -15.03
CA LEU A 190 3.03 10.51 -14.42
C LEU A 190 1.96 10.02 -15.42
N ASN A 191 1.44 10.92 -16.24
CA ASN A 191 0.34 10.63 -17.17
C ASN A 191 0.79 10.23 -18.59
N SER A 192 2.09 10.05 -18.82
CA SER A 192 2.61 9.61 -20.12
C SER A 192 3.44 8.35 -19.98
N PHE A 193 4.77 8.50 -19.96
CA PHE A 193 5.73 7.42 -19.94
C PHE A 193 5.56 6.50 -18.74
N PHE A 194 5.17 7.08 -17.62
CA PHE A 194 5.09 6.37 -16.36
C PHE A 194 3.91 5.41 -16.29
N HIS A 195 2.74 5.87 -16.74
CA HIS A 195 1.57 5.01 -16.93
C HIS A 195 1.91 3.80 -17.79
N TYR A 196 2.54 4.02 -18.95
CA TYR A 196 2.97 2.94 -19.83
C TYR A 196 3.94 1.99 -19.12
N LYS A 197 4.95 2.50 -18.41
CA LYS A 197 5.91 1.68 -17.65
C LYS A 197 5.24 0.77 -16.64
N ILE A 198 4.28 1.28 -15.87
CA ILE A 198 3.52 0.48 -14.91
C ILE A 198 2.67 -0.55 -15.64
N MET A 199 1.82 -0.11 -16.58
CA MET A 199 0.83 -1.00 -17.20
C MET A 199 1.46 -2.06 -18.12
N SER A 200 2.63 -1.78 -18.68
CA SER A 200 3.43 -2.74 -19.47
C SER A 200 4.22 -3.73 -18.60
N CYS A 201 4.29 -3.50 -17.29
CA CYS A 201 5.05 -4.34 -16.37
C CYS A 201 4.30 -5.66 -16.11
N PRO A 202 4.93 -6.84 -16.28
CA PRO A 202 4.27 -8.14 -16.08
C PRO A 202 3.88 -8.40 -14.62
N HIS A 203 4.49 -7.69 -13.68
CA HIS A 203 4.21 -7.76 -12.25
C HIS A 203 3.57 -6.48 -11.72
N HIS A 204 2.85 -5.73 -12.56
CA HIS A 204 2.02 -4.64 -12.06
C HIS A 204 0.97 -5.19 -11.10
N PHE A 205 0.81 -4.52 -9.97
CA PHE A 205 -0.03 -4.98 -8.89
C PHE A 205 -0.35 -3.81 -7.97
N ILE A 206 -1.54 -3.81 -7.38
CA ILE A 206 -1.91 -2.80 -6.39
C ILE A 206 -2.34 -3.47 -5.09
N ARG A 207 -2.05 -2.79 -3.99
CA ARG A 207 -2.54 -3.13 -2.66
C ARG A 207 -3.39 -1.99 -2.15
N LEU A 208 -4.61 -2.34 -1.77
CA LEU A 208 -5.61 -1.44 -1.25
C LEU A 208 -5.74 -1.65 0.25
N GLY A 209 -5.79 -0.54 0.98
CA GLY A 209 -5.88 -0.51 2.43
C GLY A 209 -7.12 0.24 2.89
N LEU A 210 -7.67 -0.14 4.04
CA LEU A 210 -8.61 0.66 4.81
C LEU A 210 -7.89 1.32 5.98
N THR A 211 -8.16 2.60 6.23
CA THR A 211 -7.64 3.27 7.43
C THR A 211 -8.29 2.70 8.69
N ARG A 212 -7.65 2.95 9.84
CA ARG A 212 -8.36 2.89 11.12
C ARG A 212 -9.55 3.85 11.09
N PRO A 213 -10.62 3.58 11.87
CA PRO A 213 -11.77 4.46 11.93
C PRO A 213 -11.38 5.90 12.22
N PHE A 214 -11.83 6.81 11.35
CA PHE A 214 -11.68 8.25 11.48
C PHE A 214 -13.01 8.91 11.15
N HIS A 215 -13.59 9.65 12.11
CA HIS A 215 -14.98 10.11 12.05
C HIS A 215 -15.96 8.98 11.70
N ASP A 216 -15.81 7.83 12.38
CA ASP A 216 -16.66 6.64 12.21
C ASP A 216 -16.64 6.02 10.80
N LEU A 217 -15.60 6.30 10.00
CA LEU A 217 -15.41 5.74 8.67
C LEU A 217 -14.01 5.12 8.51
N CYS A 218 -13.93 4.01 7.77
CA CYS A 218 -12.67 3.43 7.34
C CYS A 218 -12.42 3.83 5.87
N TRP A 219 -11.48 4.74 5.63
CA TRP A 219 -11.23 5.28 4.29
C TRP A 219 -10.34 4.35 3.46
N LEU A 220 -10.66 4.22 2.18
CA LEU A 220 -9.86 3.45 1.23
C LEU A 220 -8.63 4.25 0.79
N MET A 221 -7.49 3.57 0.72
CA MET A 221 -6.22 4.13 0.30
C MET A 221 -5.45 3.15 -0.58
N LEU A 222 -4.53 3.68 -1.40
CA LEU A 222 -3.58 2.87 -2.15
C LEU A 222 -2.33 2.67 -1.27
N ASP A 223 -2.26 1.52 -0.62
CA ASP A 223 -1.16 1.14 0.28
C ASP A 223 0.14 0.94 -0.50
N THR A 224 0.06 0.34 -1.69
CA THR A 224 1.23 0.15 -2.57
C THR A 224 0.81 -0.05 -4.02
N LEU A 225 1.67 0.41 -4.93
CA LEU A 225 1.58 0.18 -6.36
C LEU A 225 2.94 -0.36 -6.86
N PHE A 226 2.89 -1.48 -7.57
CA PHE A 226 4.02 -2.09 -8.24
C PHE A 226 3.95 -1.85 -9.76
N PRO A 227 5.08 -1.67 -10.46
CA PRO A 227 6.44 -1.58 -9.91
C PRO A 227 6.67 -0.29 -9.11
N LEU A 228 7.64 -0.32 -8.22
CA LEU A 228 7.97 0.80 -7.33
C LEU A 228 8.77 1.88 -8.06
N PRO A 229 8.68 3.13 -7.62
CA PRO A 229 9.42 4.21 -8.23
C PRO A 229 10.91 4.03 -8.02
N ARG A 230 11.67 4.14 -9.10
CA ARG A 230 13.12 4.04 -9.06
C ARG A 230 13.77 5.42 -9.10
N ARG A 231 14.92 5.57 -8.43
CA ARG A 231 15.62 6.87 -8.36
C ARG A 231 16.06 7.37 -9.73
N GLU A 232 16.44 6.48 -10.63
CA GLU A 232 16.82 6.82 -12.00
C GLU A 232 15.69 7.52 -12.77
N TRP A 233 14.42 7.27 -12.41
CA TRP A 233 13.28 7.92 -13.05
C TRP A 233 13.19 9.40 -12.76
N LEU A 234 13.86 9.89 -11.70
CA LEU A 234 14.00 11.33 -11.45
C LEU A 234 14.80 12.01 -12.57
N GLN A 235 15.62 11.30 -13.34
CA GLN A 235 16.38 11.90 -14.44
C GLN A 235 15.60 11.95 -15.76
N GLU A 236 14.39 11.40 -15.80
CA GLU A 236 13.59 11.28 -17.02
C GLU A 236 12.68 12.50 -17.29
N PHE A 237 12.66 13.50 -16.40
CA PHE A 237 11.86 14.73 -16.55
C PHE A 237 12.46 15.95 -15.85
#